data_AF-A0A815C601-F1
#
_entry.id   AF-A0A815C601-F1
#
_cell.length_a   1.000
_cell.length_b   1.000
_cell.length_c   1.000
_cell.angle_alpha   90.00
_cell.angle_beta   90.00
_cell.angle_gamma   90.00
#
_symmetry.space_group_name_H-M   'P 1'
#
loop_
_entity.id
_entity.type
_entity.pdbx_description
1 polymer ?
#
loop_
_entity_poly.entity_id
_entity_poly.type
_entity_poly.pdbx_seq_one_letter_code
_entity_poly.pdbx_strand_id
1 'polypeptide(L)'
;MVVVIAFIVCSSDAATQNVNSATMFGRCANFTIQAGTALSFNGVGNQAVCGNVGVAPGVVIAGIPLLGANYNKEANTQVAVDCAADELIAYGYLTALKCTITLVNPDLSGMTLSPGIYCTSSGVFTLKTGTLTLDAQGDSTAQFLFLMATTLITSAHTNIIPVNSAQPNNIFWQVGSSATLGANSSFMGHILAQASITVGATVTITGRVYARAAISFAGDDIIHLPGLC
;
A
#
# COMPACT_ATOMS: atom_id res chain seq x y z
N MET A 1 -5.88 -10.57 -56.99
CA MET A 1 -6.17 -10.57 -55.54
C MET A 1 -4.88 -10.23 -54.84
N VAL A 2 -4.72 -8.98 -54.38
CA VAL A 2 -3.49 -8.51 -53.72
C VAL A 2 -3.72 -8.63 -52.21
N VAL A 3 -2.92 -9.45 -51.54
CA VAL A 3 -2.96 -9.58 -50.07
C VAL A 3 -2.04 -8.50 -49.50
N VAL A 4 -2.62 -7.50 -48.84
CA VAL A 4 -1.88 -6.49 -48.09
C VAL A 4 -1.66 -7.04 -46.68
N ILE A 5 -0.41 -7.37 -46.34
CA ILE A 5 -0.02 -7.74 -44.98
C ILE A 5 0.18 -6.44 -44.19
N ALA A 6 -0.72 -6.13 -43.27
CA ALA A 6 -0.57 -5.02 -42.35
C ALA A 6 0.49 -5.38 -41.28
N PHE A 7 1.66 -4.75 -41.35
CA PHE A 7 2.63 -4.72 -40.27
C PHE A 7 2.04 -3.89 -39.12
N ILE A 8 1.74 -4.52 -37.99
CA ILE A 8 1.46 -3.81 -36.73
C ILE A 8 2.79 -3.26 -36.22
N VAL A 9 3.00 -1.96 -36.40
CA VAL A 9 4.04 -1.24 -35.67
C VAL A 9 3.50 -1.01 -34.26
N CYS A 10 4.08 -1.68 -33.26
CA CYS A 10 3.79 -1.38 -31.87
C CYS A 10 4.44 -0.03 -31.55
N SER A 11 3.69 1.07 -31.61
CA SER A 11 4.18 2.36 -31.11
C SER A 11 4.33 2.25 -29.60
N SER A 12 5.56 2.37 -29.10
CA SER A 12 5.84 2.47 -27.67
C SER A 12 5.56 3.89 -27.20
N ASP A 13 4.30 4.29 -27.19
CA ASP A 13 3.89 5.47 -26.45
C ASP A 13 3.87 5.09 -24.98
N ALA A 14 4.73 5.73 -24.19
CA ALA A 14 4.70 5.65 -22.74
C ALA A 14 3.41 6.33 -22.25
N ALA A 15 2.29 5.60 -22.32
CA ALA A 15 1.05 6.01 -21.69
C ALA A 15 1.35 6.27 -20.20
N THR A 16 0.98 7.44 -19.70
CA THR A 16 0.89 7.74 -18.28
C THR A 16 0.01 6.67 -17.64
N GLN A 17 0.62 5.71 -16.93
CA GLN A 17 -0.07 4.58 -16.31
C GLN A 17 -0.83 5.12 -15.09
N ASN A 18 -2.03 5.64 -15.33
CA ASN A 18 -2.90 6.17 -14.28
C ASN A 18 -3.52 4.97 -13.54
N VAL A 19 -2.98 4.63 -12.38
CA VAL A 19 -3.48 3.54 -11.53
C VAL A 19 -4.78 3.96 -10.88
N ASN A 20 -5.91 3.38 -11.31
CA ASN A 20 -7.18 3.61 -10.65
C ASN A 20 -7.31 2.69 -9.42
N SER A 21 -7.09 3.25 -8.23
CA SER A 21 -7.23 2.52 -6.95
C SER A 21 -8.64 1.98 -6.70
N ALA A 22 -9.68 2.64 -7.20
CA ALA A 22 -11.06 2.17 -7.03
C ALA A 22 -11.30 0.84 -7.75
N THR A 23 -10.57 0.59 -8.85
CA THR A 23 -10.68 -0.66 -9.62
C THR A 23 -9.55 -1.63 -9.35
N MET A 24 -8.36 -1.16 -8.96
CA MET A 24 -7.16 -1.98 -8.79
C MET A 24 -7.35 -3.10 -7.76
N PHE A 25 -8.04 -2.81 -6.65
CA PHE A 25 -8.21 -3.75 -5.56
C PHE A 25 -9.36 -4.74 -5.76
N GLY A 26 -10.16 -4.60 -6.83
CA GLY A 26 -11.21 -5.57 -7.18
C GLY A 26 -12.07 -5.98 -5.99
N ARG A 27 -12.07 -7.28 -5.68
CA ARG A 27 -12.82 -7.91 -4.58
C ARG A 27 -12.25 -7.60 -3.19
N CYS A 28 -11.06 -7.00 -3.09
CA CYS A 28 -10.56 -6.39 -1.85
C CYS A 28 -11.14 -5.00 -1.55
N ALA A 29 -12.08 -4.46 -2.35
CA ALA A 29 -12.55 -3.08 -2.20
C ALA A 29 -12.93 -2.71 -0.74
N ASN A 30 -13.58 -3.64 -0.03
CA ASN A 30 -14.01 -3.48 1.36
C ASN A 30 -12.97 -3.91 2.41
N PHE A 31 -11.81 -4.42 2.01
CA PHE A 31 -10.73 -4.81 2.92
C PHE A 31 -9.77 -3.65 3.12
N THR A 32 -9.46 -3.34 4.37
CA THR A 32 -8.34 -2.46 4.73
C THR A 32 -7.09 -3.22 5.06
N ILE A 33 -7.22 -4.47 5.54
CA ILE A 33 -6.10 -5.34 5.92
C ILE A 33 -6.30 -6.72 5.30
N GLN A 34 -5.27 -7.24 4.65
CA GLN A 34 -5.25 -8.59 4.08
C GLN A 34 -3.87 -9.20 4.30
N ALA A 35 -3.82 -10.36 4.96
CA ALA A 35 -2.59 -11.10 5.21
C ALA A 35 -2.60 -12.47 4.51
N GLY A 36 -1.43 -12.99 4.15
CA GLY A 36 -1.28 -14.31 3.57
C GLY A 36 -1.30 -15.46 4.60
N THR A 37 -0.58 -15.30 5.71
CA THR A 37 -0.33 -16.41 6.66
C THR A 37 -0.97 -16.21 8.02
N ALA A 38 -0.82 -15.02 8.61
CA ALA A 38 -1.39 -14.69 9.90
C ALA A 38 -1.55 -13.17 10.04
N LEU A 39 -2.56 -12.77 10.79
CA LEU A 39 -2.81 -11.40 11.19
C LEU A 39 -2.85 -11.33 12.72
N SER A 40 -2.06 -10.44 13.32
CA SER A 40 -1.99 -10.29 14.77
C SER A 40 -2.18 -8.84 15.20
N PHE A 41 -3.08 -8.65 16.15
CA PHE A 41 -3.40 -7.37 16.78
C PHE A 41 -3.00 -7.46 18.26
N ASN A 42 -1.81 -6.95 18.60
CA ASN A 42 -1.22 -7.12 19.94
C ASN A 42 -1.46 -5.93 20.89
N GLY A 43 -2.13 -4.87 20.42
CA GLY A 43 -2.55 -3.74 21.25
C GLY A 43 -3.61 -4.12 22.30
N VAL A 44 -3.65 -3.35 23.38
CA VAL A 44 -4.57 -3.52 24.52
C VAL A 44 -5.75 -2.53 24.51
N GLY A 45 -5.79 -1.59 23.56
CA GLY A 45 -6.82 -0.56 23.39
C GLY A 45 -7.51 -0.59 22.01
N ASN A 46 -8.02 0.58 21.57
CA ASN A 46 -8.86 0.72 20.38
C ASN A 46 -8.05 0.61 19.08
N GLN A 47 -7.82 -0.60 18.58
CA GLN A 47 -7.38 -0.81 17.20
C GLN A 47 -8.57 -0.59 16.25
N ALA A 48 -8.81 0.67 15.90
CA ALA A 48 -9.94 1.05 15.06
C ALA A 48 -9.61 0.77 13.59
N VAL A 49 -10.35 -0.18 13.00
CA VAL A 49 -10.20 -0.53 11.60
C VAL A 49 -11.50 -0.28 10.85
N CYS A 50 -11.42 0.56 9.82
CA CYS A 50 -12.55 0.88 8.96
C CYS A 50 -12.50 0.08 7.66
N GLY A 51 -12.80 -1.21 7.77
CA GLY A 51 -12.82 -2.15 6.66
C GLY A 51 -12.80 -3.59 7.16
N ASN A 52 -13.09 -4.54 6.27
CA ASN A 52 -12.86 -5.95 6.54
C ASN A 52 -11.37 -6.20 6.78
N VAL A 53 -11.10 -7.15 7.66
CA VAL A 53 -9.75 -7.68 7.89
C VAL A 53 -9.74 -9.14 7.49
N GLY A 54 -8.76 -9.53 6.66
CA GLY A 54 -8.71 -10.85 6.09
C GLY A 54 -7.37 -11.54 6.27
N VAL A 55 -7.42 -12.87 6.30
CA VAL A 55 -6.25 -13.73 6.13
C VAL A 55 -6.62 -14.86 5.18
N ALA A 56 -5.79 -15.09 4.15
CA ALA A 56 -5.92 -16.24 3.25
C ALA A 56 -4.60 -16.51 2.51
N PRO A 57 -4.16 -17.77 2.36
CA PRO A 57 -4.81 -19.02 2.79
C PRO A 57 -4.64 -19.34 4.28
N GLY A 58 -3.93 -18.50 5.04
CA GLY A 58 -3.84 -18.61 6.49
C GLY A 58 -5.20 -18.52 7.17
N VAL A 59 -5.26 -18.97 8.43
CA VAL A 59 -6.52 -19.05 9.21
C VAL A 59 -6.44 -18.30 10.54
N VAL A 60 -5.32 -17.64 10.82
CA VAL A 60 -5.06 -17.02 12.12
C VAL A 60 -5.29 -15.52 12.04
N ILE A 61 -6.31 -15.06 12.76
CA ILE A 61 -6.50 -13.66 13.16
C ILE A 61 -6.46 -13.62 14.68
N ALA A 62 -5.33 -13.24 15.25
CA ALA A 62 -5.11 -13.15 16.69
C ALA A 62 -5.41 -11.73 17.19
N GLY A 63 -5.98 -11.62 18.38
CA GLY A 63 -6.40 -10.34 18.97
C GLY A 63 -7.80 -9.90 18.54
N ILE A 64 -8.24 -8.75 19.05
CA ILE A 64 -9.59 -8.21 18.84
C ILE A 64 -9.47 -6.78 18.28
N PRO A 65 -9.31 -6.61 16.95
CA PRO A 65 -9.48 -5.29 16.36
C PRO A 65 -10.92 -4.82 16.60
N LEU A 66 -11.08 -3.52 16.82
CA LEU A 66 -12.38 -2.88 16.88
C LEU A 66 -12.79 -2.53 15.45
N LEU A 67 -13.64 -3.38 14.89
CA LEU A 67 -14.22 -3.17 13.58
C LEU A 67 -15.49 -2.33 13.72
N GLY A 68 -15.74 -1.44 12.75
CA GLY A 68 -17.06 -0.85 12.57
C GLY A 68 -18.15 -1.92 12.37
N ALA A 69 -19.39 -1.60 12.72
CA ALA A 69 -20.50 -2.57 12.74
C ALA A 69 -20.78 -3.31 11.41
N ASN A 70 -20.26 -2.81 10.29
CA ASN A 70 -20.46 -3.35 8.95
C ASN A 70 -19.24 -4.11 8.40
N TYR A 71 -18.23 -4.38 9.23
CA TYR A 71 -16.99 -5.02 8.79
C TYR A 71 -16.74 -6.34 9.52
N ASN A 72 -16.11 -7.27 8.79
CA ASN A 72 -15.94 -8.65 9.21
C ASN A 72 -14.46 -9.02 9.38
N LYS A 73 -14.24 -10.04 10.22
CA LYS A 73 -12.99 -10.82 10.25
C LYS A 73 -13.17 -12.02 9.34
N GLU A 74 -12.35 -12.10 8.31
CA GLU A 74 -12.47 -13.09 7.24
C GLU A 74 -11.26 -14.02 7.24
N ALA A 75 -11.34 -15.12 7.99
CA ALA A 75 -10.24 -16.10 8.09
C ALA A 75 -10.46 -17.26 7.12
N ASN A 76 -9.70 -17.27 6.01
CA ASN A 76 -9.77 -18.23 4.92
C ASN A 76 -11.20 -18.46 4.37
N THR A 77 -12.05 -17.44 4.44
CA THR A 77 -13.36 -17.47 3.79
C THR A 77 -13.19 -17.23 2.29
N GLN A 78 -14.20 -17.56 1.48
CA GLN A 78 -14.13 -17.32 0.04
C GLN A 78 -13.86 -15.85 -0.30
N VAL A 79 -14.39 -14.92 0.50
CA VAL A 79 -14.18 -13.48 0.29
C VAL A 79 -12.73 -13.08 0.56
N ALA A 80 -12.08 -13.63 1.61
CA ALA A 80 -10.66 -13.40 1.86
C ALA A 80 -9.75 -14.04 0.81
N VAL A 81 -10.11 -15.23 0.32
CA VAL A 81 -9.37 -15.91 -0.76
C VAL A 81 -9.45 -15.11 -2.06
N ASP A 82 -10.64 -14.61 -2.39
CA ASP A 82 -10.87 -13.76 -3.55
C ASP A 82 -10.11 -12.44 -3.46
N CYS A 83 -10.08 -11.83 -2.27
CA CYS A 83 -9.25 -10.66 -2.02
C CYS A 83 -7.75 -10.99 -2.20
N ALA A 84 -7.23 -12.04 -1.58
CA ALA A 84 -5.82 -12.42 -1.74
C ALA A 84 -5.41 -12.64 -3.22
N ALA A 85 -6.33 -13.14 -4.05
CA ALA A 85 -6.09 -13.28 -5.49
C ALA A 85 -5.99 -11.92 -6.21
N ASP A 86 -6.89 -10.97 -5.90
CA ASP A 86 -6.88 -9.63 -6.50
C ASP A 86 -5.72 -8.78 -5.97
N GLU A 87 -5.33 -8.95 -4.71
CA GLU A 87 -4.08 -8.39 -4.13
C GLU A 87 -2.86 -8.84 -4.95
N LEU A 88 -2.76 -10.14 -5.29
CA LEU A 88 -1.67 -10.66 -6.09
C LEU A 88 -1.63 -10.03 -7.49
N ILE A 89 -2.79 -9.83 -8.11
CA ILE A 89 -2.90 -9.14 -9.41
C ILE A 89 -2.43 -7.69 -9.29
N ALA A 90 -2.89 -6.96 -8.27
CA ALA A 90 -2.49 -5.58 -8.03
C ALA A 90 -0.98 -5.46 -7.77
N TYR A 91 -0.41 -6.37 -6.98
CA TYR A 91 1.03 -6.44 -6.75
C TYR A 91 1.81 -6.73 -8.04
N GLY A 92 1.36 -7.69 -8.84
CA GLY A 92 1.94 -8.02 -10.15
C GLY A 92 1.89 -6.85 -11.14
N TYR A 93 0.79 -6.08 -11.12
CA TYR A 93 0.66 -4.88 -11.93
C TYR A 93 1.68 -3.81 -11.50
N LEU A 94 1.76 -3.49 -10.20
CA LEU A 94 2.68 -2.46 -9.70
C LEU A 94 4.15 -2.82 -9.95
N THR A 95 4.52 -4.09 -9.79
CA THR A 95 5.90 -4.56 -10.05
C THR A 95 6.29 -4.51 -11.52
N ALA A 96 5.33 -4.56 -12.44
CA ALA A 96 5.59 -4.45 -13.88
C ALA A 96 5.76 -3.00 -14.38
N LEU A 97 5.43 -2.01 -13.55
CA LEU A 97 5.57 -0.60 -13.91
C LEU A 97 7.03 -0.19 -14.01
N LYS A 98 7.29 0.79 -14.89
CA LYS A 98 8.63 1.38 -15.05
C LYS A 98 8.74 2.65 -14.22
N CYS A 99 9.86 2.77 -13.52
CA CYS A 99 10.23 3.98 -12.79
C CYS A 99 10.29 5.17 -13.75
N THR A 100 9.67 6.29 -13.37
CA THR A 100 9.87 7.58 -14.05
C THR A 100 10.98 8.38 -13.39
N ILE A 101 11.23 8.13 -12.10
CA ILE A 101 12.22 8.83 -11.28
C ILE A 101 13.02 7.79 -10.49
N THR A 102 14.35 7.85 -10.60
CA THR A 102 15.25 7.02 -9.78
C THR A 102 15.96 7.90 -8.76
N LEU A 103 15.67 7.67 -7.48
CA LEU A 103 16.32 8.36 -6.38
C LEU A 103 17.63 7.64 -6.04
N VAL A 104 18.71 8.42 -5.95
CA VAL A 104 20.03 7.91 -5.55
C VAL A 104 20.07 7.69 -4.03
N ASN A 105 19.46 8.60 -3.27
CA ASN A 105 19.30 8.45 -1.83
C ASN A 105 17.99 7.68 -1.54
N PRO A 106 18.04 6.54 -0.84
CA PRO A 106 16.84 5.82 -0.45
C PRO A 106 16.06 6.47 0.70
N ASP A 107 16.66 7.44 1.40
CA ASP A 107 16.02 8.16 2.50
C ASP A 107 15.13 9.30 2.01
N LEU A 108 13.84 9.19 2.29
CA LEU A 108 12.78 10.13 1.91
C LEU A 108 12.59 11.27 2.92
N SER A 109 13.36 11.27 4.01
CA SER A 109 13.24 12.25 5.10
C SER A 109 13.44 13.69 4.61
N GLY A 110 12.45 14.55 4.88
CA GLY A 110 12.47 15.97 4.54
C GLY A 110 12.25 16.28 3.05
N MET A 111 11.96 15.27 2.23
CA MET A 111 11.71 15.48 0.80
C MET A 111 10.29 15.97 0.54
N THR A 112 10.17 16.84 -0.46
CA THR A 112 8.89 17.12 -1.14
C THR A 112 8.96 16.52 -2.53
N LEU A 113 8.07 15.56 -2.81
CA LEU A 113 8.00 14.87 -4.09
C LEU A 113 6.79 15.35 -4.88
N SER A 114 6.99 15.54 -6.19
CA SER A 114 5.92 15.74 -7.16
C SER A 114 5.28 14.40 -7.56
N PRO A 115 4.24 14.37 -8.40
CA PRO A 115 3.66 13.11 -8.84
C PRO A 115 4.66 12.28 -9.67
N GLY A 116 4.67 10.96 -9.51
CA GLY A 116 5.59 10.08 -10.24
C GLY A 116 5.69 8.65 -9.74
N ILE A 117 6.47 7.85 -10.47
CA ILE A 117 6.84 6.47 -10.13
C ILE A 117 8.31 6.44 -9.70
N TYR A 118 8.52 6.28 -8.41
CA TYR A 118 9.79 6.37 -7.71
C TYR A 118 10.39 5.00 -7.46
N CYS A 119 11.67 4.87 -7.76
CA CYS A 119 12.49 3.71 -7.43
C CYS A 119 13.83 4.15 -6.85
N THR A 120 14.57 3.21 -6.26
CA THR A 120 15.96 3.41 -5.85
C THR A 120 16.83 2.28 -6.37
N SER A 121 18.10 2.57 -6.68
CA SER A 121 19.05 1.54 -7.12
C SER A 121 19.34 0.51 -6.02
N SER A 122 19.23 0.90 -4.75
CA SER A 122 19.36 -0.01 -3.61
C SER A 122 18.17 -0.96 -3.44
N GLY A 123 17.03 -0.65 -4.07
CA GLY A 123 15.79 -1.38 -3.89
C GLY A 123 15.09 -1.14 -2.54
N VAL A 124 15.62 -0.25 -1.70
CA VAL A 124 15.11 0.09 -0.37
C VAL A 124 14.54 1.52 -0.41
N PHE A 125 13.47 1.76 0.34
CA PHE A 125 13.08 3.10 0.79
C PHE A 125 13.11 3.18 2.31
N THR A 126 13.60 4.29 2.83
CA THR A 126 13.56 4.58 4.27
C THR A 126 12.94 5.94 4.55
N LEU A 127 12.30 6.07 5.70
CA LEU A 127 11.96 7.35 6.29
C LEU A 127 12.53 7.36 7.71
N LYS A 128 13.72 7.93 7.90
CA LYS A 128 14.46 7.86 9.17
C LYS A 128 14.03 8.91 10.16
N THR A 129 13.52 10.05 9.71
CA THR A 129 13.07 11.14 10.58
C THR A 129 12.13 12.10 9.85
N GLY A 130 11.35 12.84 10.63
CA GLY A 130 10.57 13.97 10.15
C GLY A 130 9.50 13.56 9.13
N THR A 131 9.41 14.32 8.06
CA THR A 131 8.26 14.32 7.16
C THR A 131 8.67 14.06 5.71
N LEU A 132 7.90 13.24 5.02
CA LEU A 132 7.83 13.18 3.55
C LEU A 132 6.58 13.93 3.10
N THR A 133 6.74 14.90 2.20
CA THR A 133 5.62 15.66 1.61
C THR A 133 5.36 15.18 0.19
N LEU A 134 4.09 14.87 -0.11
CA LEU A 134 3.63 14.49 -1.44
C LEU A 134 2.76 15.61 -2.01
N ASP A 135 3.33 16.36 -2.95
CA ASP A 135 2.72 17.57 -3.51
C ASP A 135 2.09 17.26 -4.87
N ALA A 136 0.76 17.23 -4.90
CA ALA A 136 -0.01 16.98 -6.12
C ALA A 136 -0.12 18.20 -7.04
N GLN A 137 0.44 19.36 -6.65
CA GLN A 137 0.51 20.56 -7.49
C GLN A 137 -0.87 21.04 -7.99
N GLY A 138 -1.92 20.76 -7.21
CA GLY A 138 -3.31 21.11 -7.52
C GLY A 138 -4.10 20.03 -8.27
N ASP A 139 -3.46 18.93 -8.69
CA ASP A 139 -4.11 17.84 -9.42
C ASP A 139 -4.57 16.72 -8.49
N SER A 140 -5.88 16.59 -8.24
CA SER A 140 -6.42 15.53 -7.39
C SER A 140 -6.29 14.10 -7.96
N THR A 141 -5.94 13.98 -9.25
CA THR A 141 -5.67 12.70 -9.90
C THR A 141 -4.19 12.30 -9.87
N ALA A 142 -3.33 13.18 -9.32
CA ALA A 142 -1.90 12.94 -9.16
C ALA A 142 -1.62 11.64 -8.39
N GLN A 143 -0.58 10.92 -8.83
CA GLN A 143 -0.19 9.64 -8.26
C GLN A 143 1.25 9.62 -7.77
N PHE A 144 1.48 8.88 -6.70
CA PHE A 144 2.79 8.67 -6.10
C PHE A 144 2.97 7.17 -5.89
N LEU A 145 3.80 6.56 -6.73
CA LEU A 145 4.07 5.13 -6.67
C LEU A 145 5.51 4.91 -6.24
N PHE A 146 5.72 4.20 -5.16
CA PHE A 146 7.03 3.80 -4.67
C PHE A 146 7.20 2.31 -4.95
N LEU A 147 8.04 2.00 -5.93
CA LEU A 147 8.36 0.63 -6.33
C LEU A 147 9.74 0.29 -5.80
N MET A 148 9.83 -0.75 -4.99
CA MET A 148 11.09 -1.11 -4.33
C MET A 148 11.31 -2.60 -4.35
N ALA A 149 12.52 -3.00 -4.74
CA ALA A 149 12.88 -4.41 -4.90
C ALA A 149 12.96 -5.16 -3.56
N THR A 150 13.14 -4.45 -2.45
CA THR A 150 13.27 -5.05 -1.12
C THR A 150 12.37 -4.34 -0.11
N THR A 151 12.90 -3.47 0.75
CA THR A 151 12.26 -3.12 2.03
C THR A 151 11.79 -1.68 2.07
N LEU A 152 10.71 -1.48 2.84
CA LEU A 152 10.29 -0.17 3.35
C LEU A 152 10.54 -0.14 4.85
N ILE A 153 11.26 0.88 5.34
CA ILE A 153 11.47 1.05 6.78
C ILE A 153 11.21 2.50 7.17
N THR A 154 10.21 2.75 8.01
CA THR A 154 10.03 4.04 8.67
C THR A 154 10.46 3.94 10.13
N SER A 155 11.16 4.95 10.62
CA SER A 155 11.48 5.11 12.03
C SER A 155 10.27 5.69 12.78
N ALA A 156 10.33 5.65 14.11
CA ALA A 156 9.27 6.22 14.93
C ALA A 156 9.15 7.74 14.74
N HIS A 157 7.96 8.29 14.96
CA HIS A 157 7.65 9.72 14.84
C HIS A 157 7.84 10.28 13.42
N THR A 158 7.59 9.47 12.39
CA THR A 158 7.68 9.90 11.00
C THR A 158 6.29 10.17 10.41
N ASN A 159 6.21 11.08 9.45
CA ASN A 159 4.94 11.51 8.87
C ASN A 159 5.01 11.54 7.34
N ILE A 160 3.94 11.10 6.69
CA ILE A 160 3.75 11.28 5.25
C ILE A 160 2.55 12.19 5.04
N ILE A 161 2.79 13.38 4.51
CA ILE A 161 1.78 14.44 4.40
C ILE A 161 1.45 14.70 2.93
N PRO A 162 0.24 14.36 2.47
CA PRO A 162 -0.25 14.79 1.17
C PRO A 162 -0.64 16.28 1.24
N VAL A 163 -0.26 17.05 0.22
CA VAL A 163 -0.60 18.47 0.09
C VAL A 163 -1.13 18.79 -1.30
N ASN A 164 -1.73 19.97 -1.45
CA ASN A 164 -2.17 20.52 -2.73
C ASN A 164 -3.02 19.53 -3.56
N SER A 165 -4.04 18.95 -2.92
CA SER A 165 -5.02 18.00 -3.48
C SER A 165 -4.57 16.54 -3.59
N ALA A 166 -3.37 16.17 -3.10
CA ALA A 166 -2.91 14.78 -3.12
C ALA A 166 -3.89 13.86 -2.37
N GLN A 167 -4.31 12.78 -3.02
CA GLN A 167 -5.29 11.85 -2.47
C GLN A 167 -4.60 10.60 -1.92
N PRO A 168 -4.96 10.14 -0.70
CA PRO A 168 -4.44 8.88 -0.15
C PRO A 168 -4.64 7.69 -1.07
N ASN A 169 -5.77 7.67 -1.78
CA ASN A 169 -6.14 6.63 -2.73
C ASN A 169 -5.21 6.56 -3.96
N ASN A 170 -4.36 7.55 -4.21
CA ASN A 170 -3.45 7.57 -5.36
C ASN A 170 -1.98 7.36 -4.95
N ILE A 171 -1.75 6.91 -3.71
CA ILE A 171 -0.42 6.69 -3.15
C ILE A 171 -0.23 5.18 -2.94
N PHE A 172 0.80 4.61 -3.55
CA PHE A 172 1.06 3.17 -3.51
C PHE A 172 2.51 2.87 -3.13
N TRP A 173 2.67 1.84 -2.32
CA TRP A 173 3.96 1.33 -1.85
C TRP A 173 4.03 -0.17 -2.20
N GLN A 174 4.64 -0.48 -3.34
CA GLN A 174 4.93 -1.86 -3.70
C GLN A 174 6.26 -2.23 -3.04
N VAL A 175 6.23 -3.26 -2.19
CA VAL A 175 7.38 -3.68 -1.38
C VAL A 175 7.81 -5.09 -1.78
N GLY A 176 9.02 -5.23 -2.33
CA GLY A 176 9.58 -6.49 -2.83
C GLY A 176 9.86 -7.55 -1.75
N SER A 177 9.91 -7.13 -0.49
CA SER A 177 10.04 -8.00 0.67
C SER A 177 9.07 -7.56 1.78
N SER A 178 9.57 -7.04 2.89
CA SER A 178 8.78 -6.65 4.05
C SER A 178 8.79 -5.13 4.27
N ALA A 179 7.72 -4.63 4.90
CA ALA A 179 7.63 -3.26 5.39
C ALA A 179 7.64 -3.22 6.92
N THR A 180 8.33 -2.22 7.48
CA THR A 180 8.31 -1.93 8.92
C THR A 180 7.94 -0.47 9.11
N LEU A 181 6.86 -0.21 9.84
CA LEU A 181 6.45 1.13 10.23
C LEU A 181 6.79 1.40 11.69
N GLY A 182 7.56 2.46 11.96
CA GLY A 182 7.91 2.85 13.31
C GLY A 182 6.72 3.42 14.09
N ALA A 183 6.74 3.26 15.41
CA ALA A 183 5.68 3.73 16.30
C ALA A 183 5.43 5.25 16.22
N ASN A 184 4.24 5.70 16.66
CA ASN A 184 3.84 7.11 16.68
C ASN A 184 3.97 7.81 15.33
N SER A 185 3.69 7.10 14.23
CA SER A 185 3.85 7.62 12.87
C SER A 185 2.51 7.80 12.18
N SER A 186 2.46 8.71 11.21
CA SER A 186 1.34 8.84 10.26
C SER A 186 1.79 8.39 8.88
N PHE A 187 1.15 7.33 8.37
CA PHE A 187 1.45 6.72 7.09
C PHE A 187 0.32 6.93 6.09
N MET A 188 0.68 7.20 4.84
CA MET A 188 -0.26 7.56 3.79
C MET A 188 -0.15 6.61 2.59
N GLY A 189 -1.27 6.06 2.14
CA GLY A 189 -1.38 5.23 0.94
C GLY A 189 -1.49 3.72 1.19
N HIS A 190 -1.46 2.96 0.11
CA HIS A 190 -1.65 1.52 0.10
C HIS A 190 -0.31 0.78 0.09
N ILE A 191 -0.08 -0.08 1.07
CA ILE A 191 1.10 -0.95 1.14
C ILE A 191 0.74 -2.32 0.59
N LEU A 192 1.52 -2.80 -0.39
CA LEU A 192 1.44 -4.16 -0.91
C LEU A 192 2.82 -4.81 -0.78
N ALA A 193 2.97 -5.70 0.20
CA ALA A 193 4.24 -6.34 0.52
C ALA A 193 4.28 -7.82 0.10
N GLN A 194 5.37 -8.23 -0.52
CA GLN A 194 5.59 -9.63 -0.93
C GLN A 194 5.82 -10.59 0.23
N ALA A 195 6.29 -10.07 1.36
CA ALA A 195 6.48 -10.83 2.59
C ALA A 195 5.60 -10.22 3.69
N SER A 196 6.19 -9.78 4.80
CA SER A 196 5.45 -9.38 6.00
C SER A 196 5.35 -7.87 6.15
N ILE A 197 4.37 -7.40 6.92
CA ILE A 197 4.28 -6.00 7.37
C ILE A 197 4.26 -5.97 8.89
N THR A 198 5.17 -5.19 9.48
CA THR A 198 5.20 -4.92 10.92
C THR A 198 4.86 -3.47 11.16
N VAL A 199 3.85 -3.21 11.99
CA VAL A 199 3.40 -1.88 12.38
C VAL A 199 3.68 -1.70 13.87
N GLY A 200 4.48 -0.68 14.20
CA GLY A 200 4.73 -0.26 15.58
C GLY A 200 3.47 0.29 16.23
N ALA A 201 3.51 0.59 17.53
CA ALA A 201 2.34 1.09 18.25
C ALA A 201 1.96 2.54 17.86
N THR A 202 0.68 2.86 17.96
CA THR A 202 0.15 4.23 17.78
C THR A 202 0.43 4.78 16.37
N VAL A 203 0.36 3.92 15.37
CA VAL A 203 0.46 4.31 13.96
C VAL A 203 -0.93 4.60 13.40
N THR A 204 -1.06 5.74 12.74
CA THR A 204 -2.24 6.04 11.91
C THR A 204 -1.91 5.75 10.46
N ILE A 205 -2.69 4.89 9.82
CA ILE A 205 -2.57 4.55 8.40
C ILE A 205 -3.83 5.03 7.70
N THR A 206 -3.67 5.96 6.75
CA THR A 206 -4.72 6.34 5.81
C THR A 206 -4.48 5.58 4.50
N GLY A 207 -5.09 4.41 4.36
CA GLY A 207 -4.92 3.55 3.20
C GLY A 207 -5.24 2.08 3.46
N ARG A 208 -4.46 1.19 2.84
CA ARG A 208 -4.62 -0.28 2.91
C ARG A 208 -3.31 -0.93 3.27
N VAL A 209 -3.36 -2.05 3.99
CA VAL A 209 -2.19 -2.79 4.45
C VAL A 209 -2.31 -4.25 4.01
N TYR A 210 -1.70 -4.57 2.88
CA TYR A 210 -1.75 -5.89 2.27
C TYR A 210 -0.38 -6.55 2.27
N ALA A 211 -0.32 -7.79 2.74
CA ALA A 211 0.92 -8.54 2.83
C ALA A 211 0.68 -10.00 2.46
N ARG A 212 1.57 -10.54 1.62
CA ARG A 212 1.51 -11.93 1.19
C ARG A 212 2.01 -12.94 2.22
N ALA A 213 2.57 -12.48 3.33
CA ALA A 213 2.89 -13.28 4.51
C ALA A 213 2.13 -12.77 5.76
N ALA A 214 2.83 -12.48 6.86
CA ALA A 214 2.19 -12.10 8.10
C ALA A 214 2.06 -10.58 8.24
N ILE A 215 1.00 -10.12 8.91
CA ILE A 215 0.89 -8.73 9.39
C ILE A 215 0.81 -8.73 10.92
N SER A 216 1.61 -7.88 11.55
CA SER A 216 1.58 -7.70 13.00
C SER A 216 1.50 -6.23 13.40
N PHE A 217 0.51 -5.91 14.22
CA PHE A 217 0.32 -4.61 14.87
C PHE A 217 0.77 -4.71 16.32
N ALA A 218 1.66 -3.80 16.73
CA ALA A 218 2.27 -3.83 18.05
C ALA A 218 1.46 -3.10 19.13
N GLY A 219 0.49 -2.26 18.75
CA GLY A 219 -0.25 -1.43 19.70
C GLY A 219 -1.60 -0.95 19.18
N ASP A 220 -2.00 0.22 19.68
CA ASP A 220 -3.30 0.83 19.35
C ASP A 220 -3.17 1.64 18.06
N ASP A 221 -3.39 0.97 16.94
CA ASP A 221 -3.23 1.53 15.61
C ASP A 221 -4.60 1.89 15.00
N ILE A 222 -4.64 2.93 14.17
CA ILE A 222 -5.84 3.36 13.45
C ILE A 222 -5.60 3.12 11.97
N ILE A 223 -6.44 2.31 11.35
CA ILE A 223 -6.38 2.03 9.91
C ILE A 223 -7.72 2.42 9.30
N HIS A 224 -7.69 3.47 8.49
CA HIS A 224 -8.86 4.00 7.82
C HIS A 224 -8.55 4.27 6.35
N LEU A 225 -9.60 4.35 5.54
CA LEU A 225 -9.49 4.60 4.11
C LEU A 225 -10.48 5.69 3.72
N PRO A 226 -10.08 6.74 2.99
CA PRO A 226 -11.04 7.73 2.49
C PRO A 226 -12.10 7.06 1.61
N GLY A 227 -13.35 7.10 2.06
CA GLY A 227 -14.51 6.46 1.40
C GLY A 227 -15.03 5.21 2.11
N LEU A 228 -14.24 4.64 3.01
CA LEU A 228 -14.74 3.90 4.18
C LEU A 228 -14.73 4.90 5.35
N CYS A 229 -15.24 4.53 6.53
CA CYS A 229 -15.03 5.40 7.69
C CYS A 229 -13.53 5.62 7.95
#